data_AF-A0A6J1EHZ5-F1
#
_entry.id   AF-A0A6J1EHZ5-F1
#
_cell.length_a   1.000
_cell.length_b   1.000
_cell.length_c   1.000
_cell.angle_alpha   90.00
_cell.angle_beta   90.00
_cell.angle_gamma   90.00
#
_symmetry.space_group_name_H-M   'P 1'
#
loop_
_entity.id
_entity.type
_entity.pdbx_description
1 polymer ?
#
loop_
_entity_poly.entity_id
_entity_poly.type
_entity_poly.pdbx_seq_one_letter_code
_entity_poly.pdbx_strand_id
1 'polypeptide(L)'
;MEVNGESNKFRLAKKVKESSMKKHQILHRHLEFTRYLLNLEPKLAGEVDDLQRTPLHLASENGTVEIVQALLEKNTSTCMVRDLNGLIPLHHAVINGQIDIIPLLINARPRSPWIKLHNGQSVLHLCVKHNHLEALKLLITMIEDPQDYGFLNQGDENENTILDFSMMLRRIEIVQYLLSIPGIKTGTNTKNNCATSNEKGSPSRIEEQCDKKASISLTLKTFIRSLWMKNLEYKGDWFQEVQGTMMLVATVIATVAFQGAINPPDGVWQEDIPFNSNNTTHRLFHSSNTLKTLIAGTAVMAYPTSDQGNSYTGYLITNSISFFASICVIMFIIGRLPLKNRICAWMLTVTMCVAIAFLSQSYLL
;
A
#
# COMPACT_ATOMS: atom_id res chain seq x y z
N MET A 1 -29.17 -32.85 -16.14
CA MET A 1 -27.70 -32.67 -16.29
C MET A 1 -26.94 -32.61 -14.95
N GLU A 2 -27.59 -32.79 -13.79
CA GLU A 2 -26.92 -32.66 -12.47
C GLU A 2 -26.27 -33.96 -11.93
N VAL A 3 -26.68 -35.15 -12.40
CA VAL A 3 -26.21 -36.44 -11.85
C VAL A 3 -24.72 -36.72 -12.13
N ASN A 4 -24.13 -36.08 -13.16
CA ASN A 4 -22.71 -36.24 -13.49
C ASN A 4 -21.76 -35.37 -12.64
N GLY A 5 -22.28 -34.39 -11.90
CA GLY A 5 -21.47 -33.48 -11.07
C GLY A 5 -21.04 -34.12 -9.73
N GLU A 6 -21.93 -34.86 -9.08
CA GLU A 6 -21.66 -35.49 -7.78
C GLU A 6 -20.76 -36.72 -7.88
N SER A 7 -20.94 -37.54 -8.92
CA SER A 7 -20.10 -38.72 -9.17
C SER A 7 -18.62 -38.35 -9.38
N ASN A 8 -18.37 -37.25 -10.10
CA ASN A 8 -17.01 -36.73 -10.29
C ASN A 8 -16.40 -36.16 -9.00
N LYS A 9 -17.17 -35.41 -8.19
CA LYS A 9 -16.72 -34.92 -6.88
C LYS A 9 -16.33 -36.07 -5.94
N PHE A 10 -17.14 -37.14 -5.88
CA PHE A 10 -16.87 -38.29 -5.03
C PHE A 10 -15.61 -39.06 -5.47
N ARG A 11 -15.41 -39.19 -6.79
CA ARG A 11 -14.24 -39.86 -7.38
C ARG A 11 -12.95 -39.07 -7.17
N LEU A 12 -13.02 -37.73 -7.23
CA LEU A 12 -11.92 -36.83 -6.88
C LEU A 12 -11.57 -36.89 -5.39
N ALA A 13 -12.56 -36.82 -4.50
CA ALA A 13 -12.34 -36.91 -3.05
C ALA A 13 -11.70 -38.25 -2.65
N LYS A 14 -12.12 -39.36 -3.28
CA LYS A 14 -11.50 -40.68 -3.06
C LYS A 14 -10.04 -40.73 -3.52
N LYS A 15 -9.72 -40.21 -4.71
CA LYS A 15 -8.33 -40.13 -5.21
C LYS A 15 -7.43 -39.25 -4.33
N VAL A 16 -7.94 -38.11 -3.86
CA VAL A 16 -7.21 -37.22 -2.94
C VAL A 16 -6.93 -37.93 -1.61
N LYS A 17 -7.92 -38.66 -1.07
CA LYS A 17 -7.77 -39.42 0.17
C LYS A 17 -6.78 -40.58 0.03
N GLU A 18 -6.81 -41.31 -1.08
CA GLU A 18 -5.85 -42.39 -1.37
C GLU A 18 -4.43 -41.86 -1.59
N SER A 19 -4.28 -40.73 -2.28
CA SER A 19 -2.97 -40.06 -2.46
C SER A 19 -2.40 -39.58 -1.11
N SER A 20 -3.25 -39.00 -0.25
CA SER A 20 -2.89 -38.59 1.10
C SER A 20 -2.46 -39.78 1.97
N MET A 21 -3.22 -40.90 1.94
CA MET A 21 -2.83 -42.12 2.66
C MET A 21 -1.50 -42.70 2.18
N LYS A 22 -1.26 -42.76 0.86
CA LYS A 22 0.02 -43.24 0.32
C LYS A 22 1.19 -42.36 0.74
N LYS A 23 0.99 -41.03 0.73
CA LYS A 23 2.00 -40.07 1.22
C LYS A 23 2.31 -40.31 2.69
N HIS A 24 1.29 -40.50 3.53
CA HIS A 24 1.45 -40.79 4.95
C HIS A 24 2.18 -42.11 5.20
N GLN A 25 1.85 -43.18 4.47
CA GLN A 25 2.52 -44.48 4.58
C GLN A 25 4.02 -44.39 4.22
N ILE A 26 4.35 -43.66 3.15
CA ILE A 26 5.74 -43.43 2.73
C ILE A 26 6.49 -42.69 3.82
N LEU A 27 5.91 -41.62 4.35
CA LEU A 27 6.51 -40.80 5.40
C LEU A 27 6.75 -41.59 6.69
N HIS A 28 5.79 -42.43 7.09
CA HIS A 28 5.92 -43.31 8.25
C HIS A 28 7.03 -44.35 8.06
N ARG A 29 7.19 -44.88 6.84
CA ARG A 29 8.29 -45.82 6.52
C ARG A 29 9.65 -45.12 6.54
N HIS A 30 9.74 -43.89 6.03
CA HIS A 30 10.97 -43.09 6.10
C HIS A 30 11.31 -42.70 7.54
N LEU A 31 10.31 -42.41 8.37
CA LEU A 31 10.49 -42.13 9.80
C LEU A 31 11.09 -43.32 10.54
N GLU A 32 10.49 -44.51 10.40
CA GLU A 32 10.98 -45.73 11.08
C GLU A 32 12.40 -46.08 10.62
N PHE A 33 12.68 -45.94 9.32
CA PHE A 33 14.03 -46.13 8.79
C PHE A 33 15.02 -45.11 9.37
N THR A 34 14.62 -43.84 9.44
CA THR A 34 15.47 -42.77 10.01
C THR A 34 15.74 -43.02 11.49
N ARG A 35 14.73 -43.40 12.28
CA ARG A 35 14.88 -43.76 13.70
C ARG A 35 15.81 -44.96 13.89
N TYR A 36 15.63 -45.99 13.06
CA TYR A 36 16.49 -47.18 13.09
C TYR A 36 17.96 -46.81 12.80
N LEU A 37 18.19 -46.03 11.74
CA LEU A 37 19.51 -45.55 11.35
C LEU A 37 20.17 -44.70 12.46
N LEU A 38 19.42 -43.77 13.06
CA LEU A 38 19.89 -42.92 14.16
C LEU A 38 20.15 -43.68 15.46
N ASN A 39 19.49 -44.82 15.67
CA ASN A 39 19.76 -45.70 16.82
C ASN A 39 21.04 -46.52 16.62
N LEU A 40 21.37 -46.90 15.39
CA LEU A 40 22.63 -47.57 15.06
C LEU A 40 23.81 -46.60 15.12
N GLU A 41 23.68 -45.45 14.46
CA GLU A 41 24.74 -44.46 14.32
C GLU A 41 24.23 -43.05 14.69
N PRO A 42 24.21 -42.69 15.99
CA PRO A 42 23.73 -41.38 16.43
C PRO A 42 24.59 -40.22 15.96
N LYS A 43 25.83 -40.49 15.52
CA LYS A 43 26.76 -39.49 14.97
C LYS A 43 26.24 -38.88 13.67
N LEU A 44 25.52 -39.66 12.87
CA LEU A 44 24.98 -39.24 11.59
C LEU A 44 24.05 -38.03 11.70
N ALA A 45 23.38 -37.85 12.85
CA ALA A 45 22.53 -36.68 13.09
C ALA A 45 23.29 -35.34 12.97
N GLY A 46 24.59 -35.34 13.27
CA GLY A 46 25.45 -34.16 13.22
C GLY A 46 26.39 -34.09 12.02
N GLU A 47 26.36 -35.09 11.14
CA GLU A 47 27.16 -35.07 9.92
C GLU A 47 26.64 -34.01 8.95
N VAL A 48 27.54 -33.53 8.10
CA VAL A 48 27.25 -32.46 7.14
C VAL A 48 27.50 -32.95 5.72
N ASP A 49 26.67 -32.49 4.78
CA ASP A 49 26.89 -32.71 3.35
C ASP A 49 27.92 -31.72 2.76
N ASP A 50 28.13 -31.79 1.45
CA ASP A 50 29.04 -30.90 0.70
C ASP A 50 28.67 -29.41 0.82
N LEU A 51 27.42 -29.11 1.19
CA LEU A 51 26.89 -27.75 1.41
C LEU A 51 26.90 -27.35 2.89
N GLN A 52 27.60 -28.11 3.74
CA GLN A 52 27.63 -27.97 5.20
C GLN A 52 26.25 -28.08 5.88
N ARG A 53 25.30 -28.76 5.24
CA ARG A 53 23.95 -28.96 5.78
C ARG A 53 23.91 -30.24 6.58
N THR A 54 23.36 -30.15 7.79
CA THR A 54 23.02 -31.32 8.60
C THR A 54 21.70 -31.95 8.16
N PRO A 55 21.41 -33.22 8.51
CA PRO A 55 20.09 -33.82 8.30
C PRO A 55 18.94 -32.96 8.83
N LEU A 56 19.17 -32.18 9.89
CA LEU A 56 18.16 -31.27 10.45
C LEU A 56 17.84 -30.10 9.51
N HIS A 57 18.79 -29.59 8.72
CA HIS A 57 18.52 -28.58 7.69
C HIS A 57 17.55 -29.15 6.64
N LEU A 58 17.84 -30.34 6.12
CA LEU A 58 17.03 -31.00 5.10
C LEU A 58 15.63 -31.34 5.61
N ALA A 59 15.52 -31.83 6.85
CA ALA A 59 14.22 -32.09 7.48
C ALA A 59 13.41 -30.81 7.71
N SER A 60 14.08 -29.70 8.04
CA SER A 60 13.48 -28.38 8.24
C SER A 60 13.03 -27.74 6.92
N GLU A 61 13.76 -27.97 5.83
CA GLU A 61 13.37 -27.54 4.48
C GLU A 61 12.14 -28.31 3.98
N ASN A 62 12.13 -29.64 4.17
CA ASN A 62 11.10 -30.53 3.64
C ASN A 62 9.78 -30.53 4.44
N GLY A 63 9.78 -30.04 5.69
CA GLY A 63 8.55 -29.99 6.50
C GLY A 63 8.21 -31.28 7.24
N THR A 64 9.17 -32.19 7.43
CA THR A 64 8.96 -33.49 8.09
C THR A 64 9.09 -33.39 9.61
N VAL A 65 7.99 -33.03 10.29
CA VAL A 65 7.93 -32.77 11.74
C VAL A 65 8.46 -33.95 12.58
N GLU A 66 8.08 -35.18 12.23
CA GLU A 66 8.44 -36.38 12.99
C GLU A 66 9.94 -36.70 12.89
N ILE A 67 10.54 -36.44 11.73
CA ILE A 67 11.98 -36.61 11.50
C ILE A 67 12.75 -35.53 12.28
N VAL A 68 12.26 -34.28 12.27
CA VAL A 68 12.84 -33.21 13.09
C VAL A 68 12.84 -33.59 14.57
N GLN A 69 11.73 -34.09 15.10
CA GLN A 69 11.67 -34.53 16.50
C GLN A 69 12.69 -35.64 16.80
N ALA A 70 12.75 -36.68 15.95
CA ALA A 70 13.70 -37.78 16.11
C ALA A 70 15.18 -37.30 16.06
N LEU A 71 15.50 -36.34 15.20
CA LEU A 71 16.84 -35.75 15.11
C LEU A 71 17.17 -34.89 16.35
N LEU A 72 16.22 -34.10 16.83
CA LEU A 72 16.39 -33.25 18.01
C LEU A 72 16.56 -34.08 19.30
N GLU A 73 15.88 -35.22 19.42
CA GLU A 73 16.04 -36.16 20.53
C GLU A 73 17.47 -36.71 20.62
N LYS A 74 18.15 -36.89 19.48
CA LYS A 74 19.52 -37.42 19.43
C LYS A 74 20.57 -36.33 19.55
N ASN A 75 20.39 -35.20 18.87
CA ASN A 75 21.40 -34.16 18.83
C ASN A 75 20.82 -32.75 18.64
N THR A 76 20.52 -32.08 19.76
CA THR A 76 20.06 -30.68 19.78
C THR A 76 21.12 -29.65 19.38
N SER A 77 22.41 -30.03 19.32
CA SER A 77 23.47 -29.08 18.96
C SER A 77 23.38 -28.63 17.50
N THR A 78 22.76 -29.46 16.65
CA THR A 78 22.59 -29.25 15.21
C THR A 78 21.70 -28.05 14.86
N CYS A 79 20.87 -27.56 15.80
CA CYS A 79 20.03 -26.36 15.60
C CYS A 79 20.80 -25.07 15.34
N MET A 80 22.10 -25.03 15.67
CA MET A 80 22.96 -23.85 15.53
C MET A 80 24.06 -24.02 14.48
N VAL A 81 24.11 -25.17 13.81
CA VAL A 81 25.05 -25.38 12.71
C VAL A 81 24.62 -24.50 11.55
N ARG A 82 25.58 -23.80 10.96
CA ARG A 82 25.36 -22.96 9.79
C ARG A 82 25.77 -23.73 8.53
N ASP A 83 24.95 -23.67 7.50
CA ASP A 83 25.33 -24.12 6.16
C ASP A 83 26.29 -23.12 5.47
N LEU A 84 26.69 -23.42 4.24
CA LEU A 84 27.58 -22.53 3.45
C LEU A 84 27.02 -21.12 3.22
N ASN A 85 25.69 -20.93 3.29
CA ASN A 85 25.05 -19.62 3.15
C ASN A 85 24.90 -18.91 4.50
N GLY A 86 25.42 -19.49 5.58
CA GLY A 86 25.27 -18.99 6.94
C GLY A 86 23.88 -19.25 7.54
N LEU A 87 23.06 -20.09 6.91
CA LEU A 87 21.70 -20.41 7.36
C LEU A 87 21.72 -21.52 8.40
N ILE A 88 20.89 -21.39 9.43
CA ILE A 88 20.61 -22.45 10.40
C ILE A 88 19.31 -23.18 10.01
N PRO A 89 18.99 -24.36 10.60
CA PRO A 89 17.76 -25.08 10.29
C PRO A 89 16.47 -24.26 10.45
N LEU A 90 16.44 -23.32 11.42
CA LEU A 90 15.31 -22.42 11.61
C LEU A 90 15.09 -21.49 10.40
N HIS A 91 16.16 -21.01 9.77
CA HIS A 91 16.05 -20.19 8.56
C HIS A 91 15.45 -21.00 7.41
N HIS A 92 15.86 -22.27 7.24
CA HIS A 92 15.29 -23.16 6.23
C HIS A 92 13.80 -23.43 6.46
N ALA A 93 13.40 -23.69 7.72
CA ALA A 93 11.99 -23.84 8.06
C ALA A 93 11.18 -22.57 7.69
N VAL A 94 11.71 -21.39 7.98
CA VAL A 94 11.04 -20.12 7.69
C VAL A 94 11.00 -19.80 6.20
N ILE A 95 12.10 -19.98 5.47
CA ILE A 95 12.17 -19.75 4.01
C ILE A 95 11.14 -20.60 3.27
N ASN A 96 10.96 -21.85 3.70
CA ASN A 96 10.02 -22.81 3.12
C ASN A 96 8.61 -22.74 3.71
N GLY A 97 8.37 -21.91 4.72
CA GLY A 97 7.05 -21.75 5.34
C GLY A 97 6.61 -22.95 6.19
N GLN A 98 7.55 -23.70 6.76
CA GLN A 98 7.28 -24.87 7.60
C GLN A 98 6.94 -24.45 9.04
N ILE A 99 5.72 -23.94 9.20
CA ILE A 99 5.17 -23.36 10.43
C ILE A 99 5.27 -24.33 11.62
N ASP A 100 4.97 -25.62 11.42
CA ASP A 100 4.93 -26.62 12.50
C ASP A 100 6.31 -26.97 13.07
N ILE A 101 7.37 -26.72 12.30
CA ILE A 101 8.76 -26.99 12.70
C ILE A 101 9.35 -25.86 13.54
N ILE A 102 8.90 -24.62 13.31
CA ILE A 102 9.41 -23.42 13.99
C ILE A 102 9.34 -23.57 15.53
N PRO A 103 8.21 -23.96 16.15
CA PRO A 103 8.14 -24.19 17.58
C PRO A 103 9.14 -25.23 18.11
N LEU A 104 9.33 -26.33 17.38
CA LEU A 104 10.23 -27.41 17.79
C LEU A 104 11.68 -26.93 17.85
N LEU A 105 12.12 -26.17 16.85
CA LEU A 105 13.48 -25.64 16.78
C LEU A 105 13.73 -24.56 17.85
N ILE A 106 12.76 -23.68 18.08
CA ILE A 106 12.86 -22.63 19.11
C ILE A 106 12.88 -23.26 20.50
N ASN A 107 12.03 -24.25 20.77
CA ASN A 107 12.02 -24.96 22.05
C ASN A 107 13.33 -25.72 22.30
N ALA A 108 13.89 -26.35 21.27
CA ALA A 108 15.19 -27.00 21.37
C ALA A 108 16.32 -26.00 21.60
N ARG A 109 16.23 -24.80 21.00
CA ARG A 109 17.19 -23.73 21.22
C ARG A 109 16.60 -22.32 21.10
N PRO A 110 16.26 -21.67 22.23
CA PRO A 110 15.62 -20.35 22.24
C PRO A 110 16.46 -19.22 21.64
N ARG A 111 17.78 -19.40 21.58
CA ARG A 111 18.69 -18.42 20.97
C ARG A 111 18.66 -18.42 19.43
N SER A 112 18.02 -19.40 18.79
CA SER A 112 18.05 -19.57 17.32
C SER A 112 17.45 -18.40 16.52
N PRO A 113 16.34 -17.73 16.94
CA PRO A 113 15.76 -16.62 16.17
C PRO A 113 16.64 -15.37 16.10
N TRP A 114 17.58 -15.22 17.05
CA TRP A 114 18.46 -14.06 17.17
C TRP A 114 19.71 -14.16 16.29
N ILE A 115 19.91 -15.31 15.63
CA ILE A 115 21.04 -15.54 14.74
C ILE A 115 20.82 -14.76 13.45
N LYS A 116 21.69 -13.78 13.20
CA LYS A 116 21.68 -13.00 11.95
C LYS A 116 22.46 -13.71 10.85
N LEU A 117 22.02 -13.47 9.61
CA LEU A 117 22.75 -13.81 8.40
C LEU A 117 23.94 -12.86 8.21
N HIS A 118 24.80 -13.18 7.25
CA HIS A 118 25.93 -12.32 6.88
C HIS A 118 25.49 -10.92 6.50
N ASN A 119 24.37 -10.77 5.79
CA ASN A 119 23.80 -9.49 5.39
C ASN A 119 23.02 -8.74 6.51
N GLY A 120 23.20 -9.14 7.77
CA GLY A 120 22.51 -8.56 8.92
C GLY A 120 21.02 -8.92 9.05
N GLN A 121 20.45 -9.68 8.10
CA GLN A 121 19.04 -10.06 8.15
C GLN A 121 18.77 -11.02 9.32
N SER A 122 17.70 -10.75 10.06
CA SER A 122 17.14 -11.67 11.05
C SER A 122 16.14 -12.64 10.42
N VAL A 123 15.75 -13.68 11.16
CA VAL A 123 14.71 -14.61 10.73
C VAL A 123 13.38 -13.91 10.37
N LEU A 124 13.05 -12.81 11.04
CA LEU A 124 11.83 -12.04 10.76
C LEU A 124 11.91 -11.34 9.40
N HIS A 125 13.09 -10.87 8.99
CA HIS A 125 13.30 -10.32 7.65
C HIS A 125 13.05 -11.40 6.58
N LEU A 126 13.45 -12.65 6.84
CA LEU A 126 13.18 -13.78 5.94
C LEU A 126 11.68 -14.08 5.83
N CYS A 127 10.91 -14.02 6.92
CA CYS A 127 9.45 -14.17 6.86
C CYS A 127 8.82 -13.15 5.91
N VAL A 128 9.26 -11.89 5.97
CA VAL A 128 8.75 -10.82 5.10
C VAL A 128 9.20 -11.00 3.66
N LYS A 129 10.47 -11.36 3.45
CA LYS A 129 11.04 -11.64 2.11
C LYS A 129 10.23 -12.70 1.37
N HIS A 130 9.92 -13.80 2.06
CA HIS A 130 9.21 -14.95 1.51
C HIS A 130 7.69 -14.90 1.67
N ASN A 131 7.13 -13.83 2.26
CA ASN A 131 5.69 -13.62 2.47
C ASN A 131 5.01 -14.66 3.38
N HIS A 132 5.70 -15.11 4.42
CA HIS A 132 5.16 -16.09 5.38
C HIS A 132 4.60 -15.38 6.62
N LEU A 133 3.40 -14.82 6.47
CA LEU A 133 2.72 -14.06 7.54
C LEU A 133 2.51 -14.89 8.81
N GLU A 134 2.05 -16.13 8.68
CA GLU A 134 1.77 -16.99 9.84
C GLU A 134 3.05 -17.40 10.59
N ALA A 135 4.13 -17.65 9.86
CA ALA A 135 5.45 -17.86 10.47
C ALA A 135 5.94 -16.60 11.21
N LEU A 136 5.72 -15.41 10.64
CA LEU A 136 6.05 -14.14 11.27
C LEU A 136 5.28 -13.94 12.58
N LYS A 137 3.96 -14.16 12.57
CA LYS A 137 3.11 -14.09 13.76
C LYS A 137 3.61 -15.03 14.85
N LEU A 138 3.83 -16.30 14.51
CA LEU A 138 4.32 -17.30 15.47
C LEU A 138 5.68 -16.93 16.06
N LEU A 139 6.61 -16.47 15.23
CA LEU A 139 7.92 -16.03 15.71
C LEU A 139 7.80 -14.87 16.67
N ILE A 140 6.96 -13.87 16.35
CA ILE A 140 6.74 -12.72 17.23
C ILE A 140 6.12 -13.16 18.56
N THR A 141 5.13 -14.06 18.55
CA THR A 141 4.52 -14.57 19.79
C THR A 141 5.46 -15.46 20.60
N MET A 142 6.39 -16.17 19.96
CA MET A 142 7.36 -17.04 20.65
C MET A 142 8.56 -16.26 21.20
N ILE A 143 8.94 -15.16 20.54
CA ILE A 143 10.01 -14.25 20.95
C ILE A 143 9.50 -13.24 21.99
N GLU A 144 8.19 -13.17 22.21
CA GLU A 144 7.50 -12.17 23.04
C GLU A 144 8.06 -12.11 24.48
N ASP A 145 8.93 -11.15 24.72
CA ASP A 145 9.11 -10.55 26.04
C ASP A 145 8.11 -9.38 26.13
N PRO A 146 7.09 -9.41 27.01
CA PRO A 146 5.94 -8.48 27.02
C PRO A 146 6.24 -6.97 27.14
N GLN A 147 7.51 -6.56 27.21
CA GLN A 147 7.96 -5.20 27.49
C GLN A 147 8.97 -4.64 26.46
N ASP A 148 9.49 -5.43 25.51
CA ASP A 148 10.52 -4.95 24.57
C ASP A 148 10.28 -5.37 23.11
N TYR A 149 9.56 -4.53 22.37
CA TYR A 149 9.41 -4.64 20.91
C TYR A 149 10.62 -4.07 20.14
N GLY A 150 11.72 -3.75 20.83
CA GLY A 150 12.94 -3.22 20.24
C GLY A 150 13.51 -4.12 19.14
N PHE A 151 13.31 -5.44 19.25
CA PHE A 151 13.75 -6.41 18.24
C PHE A 151 13.09 -6.23 16.87
N LEU A 152 11.84 -5.74 16.81
CA LEU A 152 11.13 -5.48 15.54
C LEU A 152 11.72 -4.29 14.78
N ASN A 153 12.39 -3.39 15.50
CA ASN A 153 12.99 -2.18 14.97
C ASN A 153 14.48 -2.37 14.65
N GLN A 154 15.02 -3.59 14.77
CA GLN A 154 16.38 -3.88 14.34
C GLN A 154 16.43 -3.94 12.81
N GLY A 155 17.33 -3.14 12.23
CA GLY A 155 17.60 -3.17 10.81
C GLY A 155 18.56 -4.29 10.39
N ASP A 156 18.58 -4.55 9.08
CA ASP A 156 19.65 -5.29 8.41
C ASP A 156 20.94 -4.46 8.31
N GLU A 157 21.93 -4.92 7.53
CA GLU A 157 23.16 -4.14 7.25
C GLU A 157 22.91 -2.75 6.66
N ASN A 158 21.79 -2.57 5.95
CA ASN A 158 21.41 -1.29 5.36
C ASN A 158 20.48 -0.47 6.27
N GLU A 159 20.37 -0.86 7.54
CA GLU A 159 19.45 -0.29 8.54
C GLU A 159 17.97 -0.38 8.15
N ASN A 160 17.60 -1.21 7.17
CA ASN A 160 16.20 -1.40 6.79
C ASN A 160 15.52 -2.28 7.82
N THR A 161 14.47 -1.77 8.46
CA THR A 161 13.66 -2.54 9.39
C THR A 161 12.76 -3.53 8.67
N ILE A 162 12.19 -4.47 9.43
CA ILE A 162 11.21 -5.45 8.92
C ILE A 162 10.01 -4.74 8.28
N LEU A 163 9.61 -3.58 8.83
CA LEU A 163 8.56 -2.75 8.26
C LEU A 163 8.98 -2.19 6.89
N ASP A 164 10.20 -1.67 6.76
CA ASP A 164 10.74 -1.17 5.49
C ASP A 164 10.78 -2.26 4.42
N PHE A 165 11.22 -3.48 4.78
CA PHE A 165 11.17 -4.65 3.89
C PHE A 165 9.74 -4.97 3.44
N SER A 166 8.78 -4.95 4.36
CA SER A 166 7.38 -5.28 4.05
C SER A 166 6.77 -4.26 3.09
N MET A 167 7.16 -3.00 3.20
CA MET A 167 6.75 -1.92 2.30
C MET A 167 7.44 -2.02 0.94
N MET A 168 8.76 -2.21 0.91
CA MET A 168 9.54 -2.35 -0.33
C MET A 168 9.04 -3.52 -1.17
N LEU A 169 8.74 -4.66 -0.53
CA LEU A 169 8.23 -5.86 -1.18
C LEU A 169 6.71 -5.87 -1.37
N ARG A 170 6.02 -4.79 -0.95
CA ARG A 170 4.56 -4.61 -1.05
C ARG A 170 3.73 -5.74 -0.42
N ARG A 171 4.17 -6.27 0.74
CA ARG A 171 3.48 -7.33 1.48
C ARG A 171 2.37 -6.74 2.36
N ILE A 172 1.22 -6.46 1.76
CA ILE A 172 0.12 -5.71 2.40
C ILE A 172 -0.34 -6.32 3.73
N GLU A 173 -0.55 -7.63 3.77
CA GLU A 173 -1.06 -8.34 4.97
C GLU A 173 -0.05 -8.27 6.12
N ILE A 174 1.25 -8.39 5.81
CA ILE A 174 2.33 -8.25 6.78
C ILE A 174 2.42 -6.80 7.28
N VAL A 175 2.31 -5.81 6.38
CA VAL A 175 2.30 -4.38 6.78
C VAL A 175 1.14 -4.10 7.74
N GLN A 176 -0.06 -4.61 7.45
CA GLN A 176 -1.23 -4.44 8.32
C GLN A 176 -1.00 -5.08 9.69
N TYR A 177 -0.47 -6.30 9.73
CA TYR A 177 -0.16 -6.97 10.98
C TYR A 177 0.91 -6.23 11.79
N LEU A 178 2.01 -5.82 11.16
CA LEU A 178 3.07 -5.07 11.83
C LEU A 178 2.55 -3.73 12.40
N LEU A 179 1.78 -2.96 11.61
CA LEU A 179 1.20 -1.70 12.08
C LEU A 179 0.17 -1.88 13.20
N SER A 180 -0.39 -3.08 13.38
CA SER A 180 -1.29 -3.38 14.51
C SER A 180 -0.54 -3.52 15.84
N ILE A 181 0.78 -3.72 15.81
CA ILE A 181 1.62 -3.90 17.00
C ILE A 181 2.07 -2.51 17.52
N PRO A 182 1.78 -2.14 18.78
CA PRO A 182 2.02 -0.79 19.32
C PRO A 182 3.50 -0.42 19.52
N GLY A 183 4.44 -1.32 19.25
CA GLY A 183 5.88 -1.14 19.47
C GLY A 183 6.74 -0.86 18.22
N ILE A 184 6.15 -0.81 17.02
CA ILE A 184 6.90 -0.56 15.79
C ILE A 184 7.11 0.94 15.60
N LYS A 185 8.36 1.37 15.52
CA LYS A 185 8.72 2.76 15.23
C LYS A 185 8.41 3.04 13.77
N THR A 186 7.23 3.59 13.51
CA THR A 186 6.84 4.16 12.22
C THR A 186 7.57 5.48 12.01
N GLY A 187 8.89 5.40 11.81
CA GLY A 187 9.77 6.52 11.49
C GLY A 187 9.97 7.52 12.64
N THR A 188 11.04 7.36 13.42
CA THR A 188 11.82 8.45 14.05
C THR A 188 13.04 7.88 14.76
N ASN A 189 14.22 8.44 14.44
CA ASN A 189 15.54 8.35 15.12
C ASN A 189 16.66 7.63 14.34
N THR A 190 17.14 8.24 13.26
CA THR A 190 18.60 8.43 13.16
C THR A 190 18.94 9.59 14.11
N LYS A 191 18.98 9.32 15.42
CA LYS A 191 19.64 10.25 16.35
C LYS A 191 21.12 10.22 15.98
N ASN A 192 21.59 11.39 15.55
CA ASN A 192 22.96 11.85 15.58
C ASN A 192 23.85 11.02 16.53
N ASN A 193 24.70 10.17 15.97
CA ASN A 193 26.01 9.93 16.56
C ASN A 193 26.99 10.86 15.83
N CYS A 194 26.98 12.12 16.24
CA CYS A 194 28.10 13.03 16.02
C CYS A 194 28.51 13.57 17.39
N ALA A 195 29.83 13.66 17.60
CA ALA A 195 30.57 13.95 18.84
C ALA A 195 30.74 12.70 19.75
N THR A 196 31.89 12.03 19.78
CA THR A 196 33.22 12.61 19.99
C THR A 196 34.32 11.66 19.50
N SER A 197 35.11 12.09 18.53
CA SER A 197 36.55 11.86 18.50
C SER A 197 37.18 12.89 17.58
N ASN A 198 38.14 13.61 18.16
CA ASN A 198 39.06 14.47 17.44
C ASN A 198 39.80 13.66 16.37
N GLU A 199 39.88 14.15 15.13
CA GLU A 199 41.17 14.42 14.49
C GLU A 199 40.99 15.12 13.13
N LYS A 200 42.03 15.91 12.81
CA LYS A 200 42.15 16.84 11.69
C LYS A 200 42.21 16.10 10.35
N GLY A 201 41.60 16.67 9.31
CA GLY A 201 41.93 16.37 7.92
C GLY A 201 40.79 16.67 6.94
N SER A 202 40.94 17.71 6.14
CA SER A 202 40.21 17.91 4.87
C SER A 202 41.20 17.62 3.72
N PRO A 203 40.80 17.57 2.42
CA PRO A 203 39.47 17.47 1.81
C PRO A 203 39.39 16.49 0.60
N SER A 204 38.20 15.96 0.23
CA SER A 204 37.77 15.81 -1.19
C SER A 204 36.43 15.07 -1.37
N ARG A 205 35.38 15.84 -1.69
CA ARG A 205 34.49 15.70 -2.86
C ARG A 205 34.13 14.28 -3.38
N ILE A 206 33.03 13.72 -2.88
CA ILE A 206 31.98 13.04 -3.68
C ILE A 206 30.63 13.39 -3.03
N GLU A 207 29.94 14.38 -3.60
CA GLU A 207 28.50 14.59 -3.36
C GLU A 207 27.73 13.65 -4.30
N GLU A 208 27.14 12.58 -3.78
CA GLU A 208 25.95 11.97 -4.40
C GLU A 208 25.23 11.00 -3.45
N GLN A 209 24.51 11.51 -2.44
CA GLN A 209 23.48 10.69 -1.77
C GLN A 209 22.40 11.55 -1.12
N CYS A 210 21.48 12.10 -1.93
CA CYS A 210 20.32 12.83 -1.43
C CYS A 210 19.01 12.54 -2.21
N ASP A 211 18.74 11.28 -2.57
CA ASP A 211 17.48 10.93 -3.27
C ASP A 211 16.62 9.82 -2.61
N LYS A 212 17.15 9.03 -1.66
CA LYS A 212 16.41 7.88 -1.08
C LYS A 212 15.52 8.24 0.12
N LYS A 213 15.81 9.33 0.84
CA LYS A 213 15.08 9.71 2.06
C LYS A 213 13.70 10.32 1.75
N ALA A 214 13.59 11.03 0.63
CA ALA A 214 12.34 11.60 0.14
C ALA A 214 11.43 10.54 -0.51
N SER A 215 12.01 9.56 -1.22
CA SER A 215 11.25 8.53 -1.92
C SER A 215 10.46 7.64 -0.95
N ILE A 216 11.05 7.24 0.20
CA ILE A 216 10.42 6.36 1.19
C ILE A 216 9.21 7.04 1.86
N SER A 217 9.34 8.30 2.26
CA SER A 217 8.24 9.12 2.82
C SER A 217 7.10 9.30 1.82
N LEU A 218 7.44 9.53 0.55
CA LEU A 218 6.47 9.64 -0.54
C LEU A 218 5.75 8.30 -0.80
N THR A 219 6.48 7.18 -0.79
CA THR A 219 5.89 5.83 -0.93
C THR A 219 5.03 5.42 0.25
N LEU A 220 5.37 5.81 1.48
CA LEU A 220 4.57 5.50 2.66
C LEU A 220 3.23 6.24 2.62
N LYS A 221 3.26 7.54 2.32
CA LYS A 221 2.05 8.36 2.23
C LYS A 221 1.14 7.91 1.07
N THR A 222 1.72 7.51 -0.06
CA THR A 222 0.97 6.96 -1.20
C THR A 222 0.47 5.53 -0.96
N PHE A 223 1.21 4.70 -0.22
CA PHE A 223 0.78 3.33 0.13
C PHE A 223 -0.32 3.32 1.19
N ILE A 224 -0.22 4.15 2.24
CA ILE A 224 -1.29 4.34 3.23
C ILE A 224 -2.56 4.87 2.53
N ARG A 225 -2.41 5.82 1.59
CA ARG A 225 -3.51 6.31 0.76
C ARG A 225 -4.11 5.19 -0.10
N SER A 226 -3.29 4.31 -0.69
CA SER A 226 -3.74 3.12 -1.43
C SER A 226 -4.46 2.10 -0.55
N LEU A 227 -4.11 1.99 0.73
CA LEU A 227 -4.74 1.07 1.67
C LEU A 227 -6.11 1.58 2.12
N TRP A 228 -6.20 2.89 2.42
CA TRP A 228 -7.47 3.57 2.68
C TRP A 228 -8.47 3.41 1.52
N MET A 229 -7.97 3.48 0.29
CA MET A 229 -8.78 3.28 -0.93
C MET A 229 -9.33 1.85 -1.07
N LYS A 230 -8.67 0.83 -0.51
CA LYS A 230 -9.18 -0.56 -0.53
C LYS A 230 -10.27 -0.80 0.51
N ASN A 231 -10.28 -0.05 1.61
CA ASN A 231 -11.30 -0.18 2.66
C ASN A 231 -12.59 0.60 2.37
N LEU A 232 -12.66 1.28 1.21
CA LEU A 232 -13.83 2.00 0.68
C LEU A 232 -14.64 1.16 -0.34
N GLU A 233 -14.42 -0.15 -0.37
CA GLU A 233 -15.02 -1.04 -1.37
C GLU A 233 -16.46 -1.45 -1.02
N TYR A 234 -17.43 -0.71 -1.55
CA TYR A 234 -18.85 -1.07 -1.53
C TYR A 234 -19.14 -2.20 -2.53
N LYS A 235 -19.92 -3.22 -2.11
CA LYS A 235 -19.98 -4.57 -2.71
C LYS A 235 -21.27 -4.85 -3.49
N GLY A 236 -21.77 -3.87 -4.25
CA GLY A 236 -22.95 -3.99 -5.14
C GLY A 236 -22.68 -3.51 -6.56
N ASP A 237 -23.65 -3.68 -7.47
CA ASP A 237 -23.62 -3.28 -8.89
C ASP A 237 -23.74 -1.74 -9.06
N TRP A 238 -22.94 -1.02 -8.26
CA TRP A 238 -22.94 0.44 -8.05
C TRP A 238 -22.87 1.23 -9.36
N PHE A 239 -22.18 0.70 -10.37
CA PHE A 239 -22.00 1.39 -11.65
C PHE A 239 -23.33 1.59 -12.37
N GLN A 240 -24.23 0.60 -12.38
CA GLN A 240 -25.53 0.69 -13.06
C GLN A 240 -26.48 1.64 -12.32
N GLU A 241 -26.46 1.65 -10.98
CA GLU A 241 -27.31 2.49 -10.14
C GLU A 241 -26.85 3.97 -10.13
N VAL A 242 -25.54 4.20 -10.15
CA VAL A 242 -24.96 5.56 -10.07
C VAL A 242 -24.78 6.22 -11.43
N GLN A 243 -24.69 5.46 -12.54
CA GLN A 243 -24.57 6.03 -13.88
C GLN A 243 -25.75 6.94 -14.25
N GLY A 244 -26.98 6.53 -13.92
CA GLY A 244 -28.18 7.34 -14.18
C GLY A 244 -28.20 8.64 -13.37
N THR A 245 -27.89 8.53 -12.08
CA THR A 245 -27.85 9.68 -11.15
C THR A 245 -26.72 10.65 -11.51
N MET A 246 -25.53 10.17 -11.86
CA MET A 246 -24.40 11.03 -12.25
C MET A 246 -24.64 11.76 -13.57
N MET A 247 -25.26 11.10 -14.55
CA MET A 247 -25.64 11.74 -15.81
C MET A 247 -26.64 12.88 -15.58
N LEU A 248 -27.62 12.66 -14.69
CA LEU A 248 -28.58 13.68 -14.30
C LEU A 248 -27.88 14.88 -13.66
N VAL A 249 -27.05 14.64 -12.64
CA VAL A 249 -26.38 15.73 -11.93
C VAL A 249 -25.42 16.47 -12.87
N ALA A 250 -24.69 15.79 -13.75
CA ALA A 250 -23.79 16.44 -14.71
C ALA A 250 -24.56 17.31 -15.72
N THR A 251 -25.72 16.84 -16.18
CA THR A 251 -26.60 17.60 -17.07
C THR A 251 -27.12 18.85 -16.37
N VAL A 252 -27.52 18.76 -15.10
CA VAL A 252 -27.97 19.92 -14.30
C VAL A 252 -26.84 20.94 -14.10
N ILE A 253 -25.63 20.50 -13.79
CA ILE A 253 -24.48 21.42 -13.64
C ILE A 253 -24.17 22.09 -14.98
N ALA A 254 -24.19 21.36 -16.09
CA ALA A 254 -23.95 21.91 -17.42
C ALA A 254 -25.02 22.94 -17.82
N THR A 255 -26.31 22.69 -17.52
CA THR A 255 -27.38 23.65 -17.83
C THR A 255 -27.27 24.89 -16.97
N VAL A 256 -27.01 24.74 -15.67
CA VAL A 256 -26.83 25.87 -14.74
C VAL A 256 -25.63 26.74 -15.15
N ALA A 257 -24.49 26.12 -15.46
CA ALA A 257 -23.30 26.84 -15.91
C ALA A 257 -23.52 27.56 -17.25
N PHE A 258 -24.20 26.91 -18.20
CA PHE A 258 -24.54 27.52 -19.50
C PHE A 258 -25.47 28.72 -19.33
N GLN A 259 -26.48 28.61 -18.47
CA GLN A 259 -27.40 29.72 -18.18
C GLN A 259 -26.66 30.91 -17.55
N GLY A 260 -25.76 30.66 -16.60
CA GLY A 260 -24.93 31.71 -16.01
C GLY A 260 -23.96 32.38 -16.99
N ALA A 261 -23.54 31.66 -18.04
CA ALA A 261 -22.68 32.22 -19.08
C ALA A 261 -23.43 33.18 -20.02
N ILE A 262 -24.67 32.87 -20.39
CA ILE A 262 -25.48 33.72 -21.29
C ILE A 262 -26.18 34.85 -20.55
N ASN A 263 -26.55 34.62 -19.30
CA ASN A 263 -27.22 35.57 -18.42
C ASN A 263 -26.38 35.70 -17.15
N PRO A 264 -25.28 36.49 -17.21
CA PRO A 264 -24.43 36.69 -16.05
C PRO A 264 -25.25 37.30 -14.90
N PRO A 265 -24.81 37.08 -13.65
CA PRO A 265 -25.48 37.67 -12.51
C PRO A 265 -25.45 39.20 -12.64
N ASP A 266 -26.52 39.86 -12.22
CA ASP A 266 -26.75 41.30 -12.42
C ASP A 266 -27.12 41.73 -13.86
N GLY A 267 -27.21 40.76 -14.79
CA GLY A 267 -27.72 40.97 -16.13
C GLY A 267 -26.76 41.71 -17.06
N VAL A 268 -27.34 42.21 -18.16
CA VAL A 268 -26.63 42.96 -19.19
C VAL A 268 -27.30 44.32 -19.39
N TRP A 269 -26.51 45.32 -19.74
CA TRP A 269 -27.05 46.63 -20.10
C TRP A 269 -27.91 46.52 -21.36
N GLN A 270 -29.11 47.09 -21.34
CA GLN A 270 -30.07 47.00 -22.45
C GLN A 270 -29.88 48.09 -23.51
N GLU A 271 -29.36 49.25 -23.11
CA GLU A 271 -29.20 50.43 -23.96
C GLU A 271 -27.81 51.04 -23.75
N ASP A 272 -27.32 51.74 -24.77
CA ASP A 272 -26.05 52.48 -24.68
C ASP A 272 -26.25 53.73 -23.84
N ILE A 273 -25.55 53.84 -22.70
CA ILE A 273 -25.68 54.99 -21.81
C ILE A 273 -24.48 55.93 -22.00
N PRO A 274 -24.67 57.13 -22.60
CA PRO A 274 -23.62 58.14 -22.69
C PRO A 274 -23.38 58.79 -21.31
N PHE A 275 -22.11 58.92 -20.93
CA PHE A 275 -21.72 59.54 -19.67
C PHE A 275 -22.06 61.04 -19.67
N ASN A 276 -22.96 61.47 -18.78
CA ASN A 276 -23.29 62.89 -18.55
C ASN A 276 -23.04 63.23 -17.08
N SER A 277 -22.16 64.19 -16.79
CA SER A 277 -21.63 64.47 -15.43
C SER A 277 -22.66 65.00 -14.44
N ASN A 278 -23.92 65.20 -14.84
CA ASN A 278 -24.91 65.93 -14.04
C ASN A 278 -25.95 65.03 -13.35
N ASN A 279 -25.92 63.71 -13.57
CA ASN A 279 -26.80 62.78 -12.85
C ASN A 279 -26.06 62.15 -11.66
N THR A 280 -26.58 62.41 -10.45
CA THR A 280 -26.00 61.98 -9.17
C THR A 280 -25.91 60.46 -9.00
N THR A 281 -26.55 59.67 -9.86
CA THR A 281 -26.46 58.21 -9.92
C THR A 281 -25.10 57.71 -10.42
N HIS A 282 -24.30 58.55 -11.10
CA HIS A 282 -22.99 58.17 -11.65
C HIS A 282 -21.82 58.26 -10.66
N ARG A 283 -22.05 58.68 -9.40
CA ARG A 283 -20.94 58.91 -8.44
C ARG A 283 -20.38 57.64 -7.78
N LEU A 284 -21.00 56.48 -7.95
CA LEU A 284 -20.54 55.21 -7.34
C LEU A 284 -19.57 54.41 -8.22
N PHE A 285 -19.41 54.78 -9.50
CA PHE A 285 -18.58 54.04 -10.46
C PHE A 285 -17.53 54.98 -11.07
N HIS A 286 -16.34 54.99 -10.47
CA HIS A 286 -15.03 55.50 -10.95
C HIS A 286 -14.51 56.90 -10.60
N SER A 287 -13.20 56.88 -10.29
CA SER A 287 -12.25 57.96 -9.98
C SER A 287 -11.16 58.13 -11.08
N SER A 288 -11.43 57.82 -12.35
CA SER A 288 -10.44 57.99 -13.43
C SER A 288 -11.07 58.56 -14.71
N ASN A 289 -10.47 59.64 -15.22
CA ASN A 289 -10.94 60.51 -16.31
C ASN A 289 -10.83 59.92 -17.74
N THR A 290 -11.02 58.61 -17.91
CA THR A 290 -11.13 58.01 -19.26
C THR A 290 -12.57 57.60 -19.52
N LEU A 291 -13.29 58.54 -20.13
CA LEU A 291 -14.68 58.44 -20.58
C LEU A 291 -14.88 57.19 -21.45
N LYS A 292 -15.68 56.23 -20.99
CA LYS A 292 -16.06 55.03 -21.77
C LYS A 292 -17.55 54.82 -21.63
N THR A 293 -18.27 54.95 -22.74
CA THR A 293 -19.70 54.67 -22.87
C THR A 293 -20.02 53.28 -22.34
N LEU A 294 -21.14 53.13 -21.62
CA LEU A 294 -21.65 51.80 -21.28
C LEU A 294 -22.29 51.22 -22.54
N ILE A 295 -21.81 50.07 -23.00
CA ILE A 295 -22.26 49.46 -24.26
C ILE A 295 -23.32 48.40 -23.95
N ALA A 296 -24.46 48.49 -24.62
CA ALA A 296 -25.53 47.50 -24.56
C ALA A 296 -24.99 46.09 -24.88
N GLY A 297 -25.48 45.09 -24.16
CA GLY A 297 -25.00 43.70 -24.25
C GLY A 297 -23.74 43.41 -23.45
N THR A 298 -23.13 44.40 -22.77
CA THR A 298 -22.05 44.15 -21.81
C THR A 298 -22.63 43.75 -20.45
N ALA A 299 -22.07 42.74 -19.81
CA ALA A 299 -22.46 42.32 -18.47
C ALA A 299 -22.25 43.45 -17.46
N VAL A 300 -23.24 43.69 -16.60
CA VAL A 300 -23.16 44.74 -15.57
C VAL A 300 -21.96 44.48 -14.63
N MET A 301 -21.78 43.21 -14.25
CA MET A 301 -20.67 42.73 -13.43
C MET A 301 -19.28 42.92 -14.06
N ALA A 302 -19.17 43.07 -15.40
CA ALA A 302 -17.88 43.21 -16.08
C ALA A 302 -17.25 44.61 -15.92
N TYR A 303 -18.01 45.61 -15.45
CA TYR A 303 -17.50 46.96 -15.28
C TYR A 303 -16.67 47.08 -14.00
N PRO A 304 -15.39 47.47 -14.09
CA PRO A 304 -14.47 47.39 -12.97
C PRO A 304 -14.63 48.56 -12.01
N THR A 305 -15.57 48.55 -11.06
CA THR A 305 -15.30 49.32 -9.81
C THR A 305 -13.96 48.84 -9.26
N SER A 306 -13.18 49.70 -8.62
CA SER A 306 -11.73 49.52 -8.39
C SER A 306 -11.29 48.22 -7.68
N ASP A 307 -12.21 47.37 -7.21
CA ASP A 307 -11.98 46.02 -6.69
C ASP A 307 -12.72 44.87 -7.45
N GLN A 308 -13.71 45.16 -8.30
CA GLN A 308 -14.71 44.17 -8.78
C GLN A 308 -14.41 43.57 -10.17
N GLY A 309 -13.49 44.16 -10.94
CA GLY A 309 -13.10 43.64 -12.26
C GLY A 309 -12.45 42.25 -12.22
N ASN A 310 -11.86 41.88 -11.08
CA ASN A 310 -11.26 40.55 -10.88
C ASN A 310 -12.32 39.48 -10.61
N SER A 311 -13.48 39.86 -10.02
CA SER A 311 -14.56 38.94 -9.67
C SER A 311 -15.28 38.41 -10.90
N TYR A 312 -15.60 39.26 -11.89
CA TYR A 312 -16.25 38.81 -13.14
C TYR A 312 -15.37 37.86 -13.96
N THR A 313 -14.07 38.16 -14.05
CA THR A 313 -13.12 37.29 -14.74
C THR A 313 -12.98 35.96 -14.00
N GLY A 314 -12.92 35.98 -12.66
CA GLY A 314 -12.93 34.79 -11.81
C GLY A 314 -14.21 33.95 -11.93
N TYR A 315 -15.37 34.61 -12.00
CA TYR A 315 -16.67 34.00 -12.24
C TYR A 315 -16.69 33.25 -13.57
N LEU A 316 -16.29 33.91 -14.67
CA LEU A 316 -16.28 33.28 -16.00
C LEU A 316 -15.32 32.09 -16.08
N ILE A 317 -14.13 32.18 -15.46
CA ILE A 317 -13.16 31.09 -15.45
C ILE A 317 -13.71 29.89 -14.67
N THR A 318 -14.21 30.11 -13.45
CA THR A 318 -14.72 29.03 -12.59
C THR A 318 -15.99 28.38 -13.17
N ASN A 319 -16.88 29.17 -13.77
CA ASN A 319 -18.08 28.69 -14.45
C ASN A 319 -17.76 27.93 -15.76
N SER A 320 -16.72 28.32 -16.50
CA SER A 320 -16.27 27.57 -17.68
C SER A 320 -15.67 26.22 -17.29
N ILE A 321 -14.87 26.17 -16.22
CA ILE A 321 -14.26 24.93 -15.71
C ILE A 321 -15.35 23.93 -15.29
N SER A 322 -16.39 24.38 -14.58
CA SER A 322 -17.50 23.52 -14.17
C SER A 322 -18.27 22.98 -15.38
N PHE A 323 -18.52 23.83 -16.40
CA PHE A 323 -19.19 23.43 -17.64
C PHE A 323 -18.42 22.35 -18.42
N PHE A 324 -17.12 22.55 -18.65
CA PHE A 324 -16.30 21.57 -19.37
C PHE A 324 -16.14 20.26 -18.58
N ALA A 325 -15.97 20.34 -17.25
CA ALA A 325 -15.89 19.15 -16.41
C ALA A 325 -17.19 18.31 -16.49
N SER A 326 -18.36 18.95 -16.50
CA SER A 326 -19.65 18.28 -16.67
C SER A 326 -19.84 17.64 -18.05
N ILE A 327 -19.42 18.32 -19.13
CA ILE A 327 -19.46 17.74 -20.48
C ILE A 327 -18.53 16.53 -20.59
N CYS A 328 -17.33 16.59 -19.99
CA CYS A 328 -16.44 15.43 -19.95
C CYS A 328 -17.11 14.23 -19.27
N VAL A 329 -17.78 14.43 -18.13
CA VAL A 329 -18.51 13.36 -17.42
C VAL A 329 -19.63 12.79 -18.32
N ILE A 330 -20.40 13.63 -18.99
CA ILE A 330 -21.47 13.20 -19.92
C ILE A 330 -20.89 12.38 -21.08
N MET A 331 -19.81 12.85 -21.70
CA MET A 331 -19.16 12.18 -22.83
C MET A 331 -18.63 10.79 -22.45
N PHE A 332 -18.05 10.65 -21.26
CA PHE A 332 -17.59 9.35 -20.75
C PHE A 332 -18.74 8.40 -20.44
N ILE A 333 -19.87 8.90 -19.93
CA ILE A 333 -21.05 8.10 -19.62
C ILE A 333 -21.75 7.62 -20.91
N ILE A 334 -21.86 8.48 -21.93
CA ILE A 334 -22.48 8.15 -23.23
C ILE A 334 -21.58 7.23 -24.05
N GLY A 335 -20.26 7.37 -23.94
CA GLY A 335 -19.29 6.61 -24.72
C GLY A 335 -19.34 5.09 -24.53
N ARG A 336 -20.12 4.57 -23.56
CA ARG A 336 -20.30 3.13 -23.24
C ARG A 336 -18.99 2.33 -23.31
N LEU A 337 -17.87 2.97 -22.98
CA LEU A 337 -16.59 2.29 -22.94
C LEU A 337 -16.73 1.23 -21.84
N PRO A 338 -16.40 -0.05 -22.10
CA PRO A 338 -16.47 -1.12 -21.12
C PRO A 338 -15.36 -0.88 -20.08
N LEU A 339 -15.59 0.09 -19.21
CA LEU A 339 -14.71 0.48 -18.12
C LEU A 339 -14.86 -0.55 -17.01
N LYS A 340 -14.36 -1.76 -17.28
CA LYS A 340 -14.23 -2.86 -16.33
C LYS A 340 -13.31 -2.50 -15.15
N ASN A 341 -12.66 -1.33 -15.21
CA ASN A 341 -11.63 -0.88 -14.30
C ASN A 341 -12.19 0.15 -13.30
N ARG A 342 -12.16 -0.20 -12.01
CA ARG A 342 -12.67 0.61 -10.89
C ARG A 342 -12.02 2.00 -10.77
N ILE A 343 -10.82 2.15 -11.34
CA ILE A 343 -10.10 3.41 -11.42
C ILE A 343 -10.88 4.44 -12.24
N CYS A 344 -11.55 4.03 -13.32
CA CYS A 344 -12.27 4.98 -14.17
C CYS A 344 -13.57 5.47 -13.54
N ALA A 345 -14.28 4.58 -12.83
CA ALA A 345 -15.42 4.96 -12.00
C ALA A 345 -15.03 5.98 -10.92
N TRP A 346 -13.91 5.75 -10.23
CA TRP A 346 -13.37 6.71 -9.26
C TRP A 346 -12.97 8.04 -9.91
N MET A 347 -12.31 8.02 -11.07
CA MET A 347 -11.98 9.24 -11.83
C MET A 347 -13.22 10.05 -12.21
N LEU A 348 -14.31 9.38 -12.60
CA LEU A 348 -15.58 10.04 -12.92
C LEU A 348 -16.20 10.72 -11.69
N THR A 349 -16.18 10.05 -10.54
CA THR A 349 -16.66 10.64 -9.28
C THR A 349 -15.82 11.86 -8.87
N VAL A 350 -14.49 11.79 -8.99
CA VAL A 350 -13.59 12.92 -8.68
C VAL A 350 -13.84 14.10 -9.62
N THR A 351 -13.96 13.84 -10.93
CA THR A 351 -14.26 14.88 -11.93
C THR A 351 -15.59 15.57 -11.63
N MET A 352 -16.57 14.82 -11.14
CA MET A 352 -17.87 15.36 -10.74
C MET A 352 -17.81 16.23 -9.49
N CYS A 353 -17.07 15.81 -8.45
CA CYS A 353 -16.86 16.63 -7.25
C CYS A 353 -16.14 17.94 -7.58
N VAL A 354 -15.18 17.90 -8.52
CA VAL A 354 -14.51 19.10 -9.03
C VAL A 354 -15.52 20.03 -9.70
N ALA A 355 -16.37 19.52 -10.60
CA ALA A 355 -17.39 20.33 -11.27
C ALA A 355 -18.33 21.06 -10.27
N ILE A 356 -18.78 20.35 -9.22
CA ILE A 356 -19.64 20.92 -8.16
C ILE A 356 -18.90 21.99 -7.36
N ALA A 357 -17.65 21.75 -6.96
CA ALA A 357 -16.88 22.70 -6.17
C ALA A 357 -16.61 23.99 -6.94
N PHE A 358 -16.25 23.89 -8.22
CA PHE A 358 -16.03 25.06 -9.09
C PHE A 358 -17.32 25.82 -9.39
N LEU A 359 -18.44 25.12 -9.59
CA LEU A 359 -19.74 25.77 -9.73
C LEU A 359 -20.15 26.48 -8.42
N SER A 360 -19.96 25.84 -7.27
CA SER A 360 -20.22 26.50 -5.98
C SER A 360 -19.35 27.74 -5.80
N GLN A 361 -18.09 27.68 -6.21
CA GLN A 361 -17.17 28.80 -6.14
C GLN A 361 -17.58 29.95 -7.08
N SER A 362 -18.13 29.66 -8.26
CA SER A 362 -18.62 30.72 -9.16
C SER A 362 -19.79 31.48 -8.56
N TYR A 363 -20.64 30.85 -7.73
CA TYR A 363 -21.75 31.56 -7.07
C TYR A 363 -21.34 32.32 -5.79
N LEU A 364 -20.12 32.11 -5.29
CA LEU A 364 -19.58 32.81 -4.13
C LEU A 364 -18.72 34.03 -4.50
N LEU A 365 -18.32 34.13 -5.76
CA LEU A 365 -17.60 35.26 -6.35
C LEU A 365 -18.59 36.31 -6.87
#